data_AF-A0A7W1RA76-F1
#
_entry.id   AF-A0A7W1RA76-F1
#
_cell.length_a   1.000
_cell.length_b   1.000
_cell.length_c   1.000
_cell.angle_alpha   90.00
_cell.angle_beta   90.00
_cell.angle_gamma   90.00
#
_symmetry.space_group_name_H-M   'P 1'
#
loop_
_entity.id
_entity.type
_entity.pdbx_description
1 polymer ?
#
loop_
_entity_poly.entity_id
_entity_poly.type
_entity_poly.pdbx_seq_one_letter_code
_entity_poly.pdbx_strand_id
1 'polypeptide(L)' 'LGSVINDLCTTGLRATVNYSKDGGQTCDYTPVSGGGGAPAGFDRLVNAVCWSFTGDLGFTAPNNTGKVGYVGRRR' A
#
# COMPACT_ATOMS: atom_id res chain seq x y z
N LEU A 1 1.22 -9.25 -6.06
CA LEU A 1 0.08 -9.53 -5.15
C LEU A 1 -0.93 -8.37 -5.09
N GLY A 2 -0.56 -7.17 -5.53
CA GLY A 2 -1.49 -6.11 -5.89
C GLY A 2 -0.79 -5.10 -6.80
N SER A 3 -1.49 -4.03 -7.14
CA SER A 3 -0.94 -2.85 -7.81
C SER A 3 -1.26 -1.60 -6.98
N VAL A 4 -0.35 -0.63 -7.02
CA VAL A 4 -0.42 0.62 -6.28
C VAL A 4 -0.70 1.76 -7.25
N ILE A 5 -1.68 2.60 -6.93
CA ILE A 5 -2.00 3.80 -7.69
C ILE A 5 -1.72 5.00 -6.79
N ASN A 6 -0.77 5.84 -7.21
CA ASN A 6 -0.41 7.08 -6.53
C ASN A 6 -0.65 8.25 -7.49
N ASP A 7 -1.68 9.05 -7.22
CA ASP A 7 -1.91 10.32 -7.88
C ASP A 7 -1.77 11.44 -6.84
N LEU A 8 -0.53 11.89 -6.69
CA LEU A 8 -0.15 12.86 -5.67
C LEU A 8 -0.01 14.28 -6.26
N CYS A 9 -0.42 14.50 -7.52
CA CYS A 9 -0.40 15.79 -8.20
C CYS A 9 0.91 16.59 -7.96
N THR A 10 0.78 17.86 -7.57
CA THR A 10 1.89 18.77 -7.23
C THR A 10 2.20 18.78 -5.73
N THR A 11 1.65 17.83 -4.97
CA THR A 11 1.99 17.72 -3.54
C THR A 11 3.46 17.28 -3.39
N GLY A 12 4.08 17.65 -2.27
CA GLY A 12 5.41 17.14 -1.92
C GLY A 12 5.38 15.71 -1.38
N LEU A 13 4.18 15.08 -1.34
CA LEU A 13 4.00 13.77 -0.76
C LEU A 13 4.66 12.67 -1.57
N ARG A 14 5.18 11.69 -0.86
CA ARG A 14 5.59 10.39 -1.38
C ARG A 14 4.86 9.33 -0.60
N ALA A 15 4.21 8.41 -1.31
CA ALA A 15 3.49 7.28 -0.72
C ALA A 15 4.22 5.97 -1.03
N THR A 16 4.50 5.17 -0.01
CA THR A 16 5.01 3.81 -0.15
C THR A 16 4.00 2.82 0.39
N VAL A 17 3.91 1.66 -0.28
CA VAL A 17 3.07 0.55 0.15
C VAL A 17 3.96 -0.55 0.70
N ASN A 18 3.60 -0.98 1.90
CA ASN A 18 4.18 -2.11 2.61
C ASN A 18 3.07 -3.11 2.97
N TYR A 19 3.46 -4.31 3.39
CA TYR A 19 2.51 -5.34 3.79
C TYR A 19 2.82 -5.83 5.19
N SER A 20 1.79 -6.37 5.83
CA SER A 20 1.86 -6.96 7.16
C SER A 20 1.25 -8.36 7.16
N LYS A 21 1.77 -9.20 8.05
CA LYS A 21 1.22 -10.52 8.39
C LYS A 21 0.71 -10.62 9.83
N ASP A 22 0.75 -9.54 10.60
CA ASP A 22 0.41 -9.52 12.02
C ASP A 22 -0.68 -8.48 12.37
N GLY A 23 -1.53 -8.16 11.40
CA GLY A 23 -2.65 -7.24 11.57
C GLY A 23 -2.26 -5.76 11.46
N GLY A 24 -1.09 -5.47 10.88
CA GLY A 24 -0.58 -4.12 10.71
C GLY A 24 0.28 -3.61 11.86
N GLN A 25 0.69 -4.48 12.80
CA GLN A 25 1.60 -4.07 13.88
C GLN A 25 3.03 -3.88 13.36
N THR A 26 3.50 -4.78 12.48
CA THR A 26 4.70 -4.56 11.66
C THR A 26 4.36 -4.54 10.18
N CYS A 27 5.03 -3.66 9.43
CA CYS A 27 4.82 -3.44 8.00
C CYS A 27 6.10 -3.72 7.19
N ASP A 28 6.73 -4.85 7.48
CA ASP A 28 7.99 -5.33 6.90
C ASP A 28 7.82 -6.63 6.09
N TYR A 29 6.58 -7.11 5.98
CA TYR A 29 6.30 -8.37 5.29
C TYR A 29 6.45 -8.22 3.77
N THR A 30 7.24 -9.10 3.16
CA THR A 30 7.34 -9.21 1.70
C THR A 30 6.41 -10.32 1.22
N PRO A 31 5.35 -10.01 0.44
CA PRO A 31 4.41 -11.02 -0.01
C PRO A 31 5.03 -12.04 -0.96
N VAL A 32 4.65 -13.31 -0.81
CA VAL A 32 5.15 -14.43 -1.61
C VAL A 32 3.98 -15.17 -2.25
N SER A 33 4.09 -15.45 -3.56
CA SER A 33 3.10 -16.26 -4.27
C SER A 33 3.02 -17.66 -3.66
N GLY A 34 1.83 -18.04 -3.18
CA GLY A 34 1.58 -19.29 -2.47
C GLY A 34 1.74 -19.21 -0.95
N GLY A 35 2.01 -18.02 -0.40
CA GLY A 35 2.18 -17.80 1.04
C GLY A 35 1.00 -18.32 1.86
N GLY A 36 1.30 -19.04 2.94
CA GLY A 36 0.28 -19.66 3.81
C GLY A 36 -0.55 -20.75 3.12
N GLY A 37 0.00 -21.41 2.09
CA GLY A 37 -0.70 -22.44 1.31
C GLY A 37 -1.74 -21.88 0.33
N ALA A 38 -1.58 -20.62 -0.07
CA ALA A 38 -2.45 -19.99 -1.06
C ALA A 38 -2.20 -20.53 -2.49
N PRO A 39 -3.15 -20.36 -3.43
CA PRO A 39 -2.88 -20.60 -4.85
C PRO A 39 -1.82 -19.64 -5.40
N ALA A 40 -1.26 -19.98 -6.56
CA ALA A 40 -0.30 -19.12 -7.26
C ALA A 40 -0.89 -17.72 -7.51
N GLY A 41 -0.10 -16.69 -7.25
CA GLY A 41 -0.51 -15.29 -7.37
C GLY A 41 -1.29 -14.74 -6.17
N PHE A 42 -1.48 -15.53 -5.10
CA PHE A 42 -2.09 -15.12 -3.82
C PHE A 42 -1.13 -15.37 -2.65
N ASP A 43 -1.37 -14.67 -1.54
CA ASP A 43 -0.67 -14.86 -0.28
C ASP A 43 -1.68 -14.69 0.86
N ARG A 44 -1.86 -15.75 1.65
CA ARG A 44 -2.82 -15.77 2.76
C ARG A 44 -2.23 -15.21 4.05
N LEU A 45 -0.92 -15.00 4.09
CA LEU A 45 -0.25 -14.42 5.26
C LEU A 45 -0.36 -12.90 5.26
N VAL A 46 -0.50 -12.26 4.09
CA VAL A 46 -0.82 -10.82 4.03
C VAL A 46 -2.22 -10.59 4.63
N ASN A 47 -2.28 -9.85 5.73
CA ASN A 47 -3.53 -9.50 6.40
C ASN A 47 -3.76 -7.99 6.58
N ALA A 48 -2.76 -7.16 6.28
CA ALA A 48 -2.95 -5.72 6.12
C ALA A 48 -2.04 -5.13 5.03
N VAL A 49 -2.52 -4.05 4.42
CA VAL A 49 -1.76 -3.18 3.52
C VAL A 49 -1.45 -1.91 4.28
N CYS A 50 -0.17 -1.61 4.45
CA CYS A 50 0.29 -0.44 5.18
C CYS A 50 0.72 0.65 4.20
N TRP A 51 0.26 1.88 4.45
CA TRP A 51 0.70 3.06 3.72
C TRP A 51 1.60 3.90 4.60
N SER A 52 2.75 4.30 4.05
CA SER A 52 3.60 5.32 4.66
C SER A 52 3.67 6.54 3.75
N PHE A 53 3.54 7.71 4.35
CA PHE A 53 3.59 8.99 3.66
C PHE A 53 4.75 9.81 4.20
N THR A 54 5.54 10.38 3.30
CA THR A 54 6.60 11.34 3.64
C THR A 54 6.46 12.59 2.80
N GLY A 55 7.04 13.70 3.25
CA GLY A 55 6.87 15.02 2.63
C GLY A 55 5.61 15.74 3.12
N ASP A 56 5.24 16.82 2.41
CA ASP A 56 4.24 17.78 2.89
C ASP A 56 3.01 17.86 1.98
N LEU A 57 1.84 17.98 2.62
CA LEU A 57 0.63 18.54 2.02
C LEU A 57 0.65 20.05 2.27
N GLY A 58 0.51 20.85 1.21
CA GLY A 58 0.36 22.28 1.37
C GLY A 58 -1.01 22.68 1.92
N PHE A 59 -1.14 23.93 2.34
CA PHE A 59 -2.38 24.46 2.93
C PHE A 59 -3.38 24.99 1.90
N THR A 60 -2.97 25.14 0.64
CA THR A 60 -3.77 25.76 -0.42
C THR A 60 -3.85 24.89 -1.66
N ALA A 61 -4.89 25.05 -2.47
CA ALA A 61 -4.94 24.35 -3.74
C ALA A 61 -3.80 24.84 -4.68
N PRO A 62 -3.26 23.96 -5.56
CA PRO A 62 -3.66 22.56 -5.76
C PRO A 62 -2.86 21.54 -4.94
N ASN A 63 -1.93 21.95 -4.07
CA ASN A 63 -0.99 21.04 -3.39
C ASN A 63 -1.50 20.50 -2.04
N ASN A 64 -2.81 20.61 -1.78
CA ASN A 64 -3.47 20.20 -0.54
C ASN A 64 -4.33 18.94 -0.68
N THR A 65 -4.25 18.24 -1.81
CA THR A 65 -5.01 17.00 -2.06
C THR A 65 -4.16 15.99 -2.82
N GLY A 66 -4.25 14.72 -2.43
CA GLY A 66 -3.68 13.57 -3.13
C GLY A 66 -4.60 12.36 -3.03
N LYS A 67 -4.47 11.42 -3.96
CA LYS A 67 -5.24 10.17 -4.01
C LYS A 67 -4.30 8.98 -4.01
N VAL A 68 -4.58 8.01 -3.16
CA VAL A 68 -3.94 6.69 -3.18
C VAL A 68 -4.97 5.59 -3.37
N GLY A 69 -4.57 4.54 -4.07
CA GLY A 69 -5.40 3.37 -4.32
C GLY A 69 -4.58 2.08 -4.28
N TYR A 70 -5.19 1.03 -3.75
CA TYR A 70 -4.63 -0.32 -3.79
C TYR A 70 -5.59 -1.23 -4.56
N VAL A 71 -5.07 -1.94 -5.56
CA VAL A 71 -5.82 -2.94 -6.31
C VAL A 71 -5.23 -4.32 -6.03
N GLY A 72 -5.94 -5.09 -5.20
CA GLY A 72 -5.61 -6.48 -4.90
C GLY A 72 -6.47 -7.45 -5.70
N ARG A 73 -5.94 -8.65 -5.96
CA ARG A 73 -6.77 -9.76 -6.45
C ARG A 73 -7.52 -10.38 -5.28
N ARG A 74 -8.80 -10.69 -5.48
CA ARG A 74 -9.56 -11.54 -4.55
C ARG A 74 -9.52 -12.98 -5.07
N ARG A 75 -9.37 -13.93 -4.16
CA ARG A 75 -9.45 -15.36 -4.44
C ARG A 75 -10.92 -15.80 -4.44
#